data_AF-A0A962B498-F1
#
_entry.id   AF-A0A962B498-F1
#
_cell.length_a   1.000
_cell.length_b   1.000
_cell.length_c   1.000
_cell.angle_alpha   90.00
_cell.angle_beta   90.00
_cell.angle_gamma   90.00
#
_symmetry.space_group_name_H-M   'P 1'
#
loop_
_entity.id
_entity.type
_entity.pdbx_description
1 polymer ?
#
loop_
_entity_poly.entity_id
_entity_poly.type
_entity_poly.pdbx_seq_one_letter_code
_entity_poly.pdbx_strand_id
1 'polypeptide(L)'
;MAAWARRLGIVALAASLALLAGSPEISASFGPDRRISFYNIHTKETVTVLYKKGGRYVPSAMERINWILRDWRRNEPTKMDPALVDLLWSIHSELGSREPIHVISGYRSRGTNDMLRRTSGGQARRSQHILGKAADVHFPDVPLRQLRYSALIRERGGVGYYPTS
;
A
#
# COMPACT_ATOMS: atom_id res chain seq x y z
N MET A 1 -34.13 75.21 -49.16
CA MET A 1 -33.05 75.59 -48.23
C MET A 1 -33.42 75.12 -46.84
N ALA A 2 -32.83 74.03 -46.32
CA ALA A 2 -32.90 73.68 -44.90
C ALA A 2 -31.78 72.69 -44.52
N ALA A 3 -30.79 73.26 -43.84
CA ALA A 3 -29.93 72.73 -42.78
C ALA A 3 -29.61 71.22 -42.72
N TRP A 4 -28.33 70.92 -42.98
CA TRP A 4 -27.64 69.74 -42.47
C TRP A 4 -27.54 69.80 -40.94
N ALA A 5 -28.12 68.81 -40.25
CA ALA A 5 -27.92 68.61 -38.82
C ALA A 5 -26.64 67.79 -38.57
N ARG A 6 -25.81 68.35 -37.70
CA ARG A 6 -24.47 67.86 -37.33
C ARG A 6 -24.54 66.61 -36.45
N ARG A 7 -23.54 65.76 -36.67
CA ARG A 7 -23.17 64.59 -35.87
C ARG A 7 -23.08 64.93 -34.38
N LEU A 8 -23.72 64.13 -33.54
CA LEU A 8 -23.38 63.98 -32.13
C LEU A 8 -23.14 62.48 -31.89
N GLY A 9 -21.86 62.13 -31.77
CA GLY A 9 -21.46 60.82 -31.28
C GLY A 9 -21.68 60.77 -29.77
N ILE A 10 -22.22 59.65 -29.29
CA ILE A 10 -22.09 59.25 -27.90
C ILE A 10 -21.45 57.88 -27.88
N VAL A 11 -20.28 57.89 -27.26
CA VAL A 11 -19.32 56.82 -27.00
C VAL A 11 -19.98 55.65 -26.28
N ALA A 12 -19.68 54.45 -26.75
CA ALA A 12 -19.97 53.20 -26.07
C ALA A 12 -19.14 53.08 -24.79
N LEU A 13 -19.77 52.71 -23.67
CA LEU A 13 -19.05 52.15 -22.52
C LEU A 13 -19.87 51.01 -21.93
N ALA A 14 -19.80 49.84 -22.56
CA ALA A 14 -20.16 48.59 -21.91
C ALA A 14 -18.95 48.14 -21.09
N ALA A 15 -18.93 48.45 -19.79
CA ALA A 15 -17.95 47.91 -18.87
C ALA A 15 -18.37 46.48 -18.48
N SER A 16 -18.02 45.50 -19.30
CA SER A 16 -18.09 44.08 -18.95
C SER A 16 -16.89 43.73 -18.05
N LEU A 17 -17.07 43.89 -16.74
CA LEU A 17 -16.12 43.37 -15.75
C LEU A 17 -16.33 41.86 -15.61
N ALA A 18 -15.72 41.08 -16.51
CA ALA A 18 -15.61 39.64 -16.35
C ALA A 18 -14.56 39.34 -15.28
N LEU A 19 -14.99 39.31 -14.01
CA LEU A 19 -14.24 38.70 -12.92
C LEU A 19 -14.19 37.19 -13.15
N LEU A 20 -13.21 36.73 -13.93
CA LEU A 20 -12.74 35.36 -13.88
C LEU A 20 -12.02 35.15 -12.54
N ALA A 21 -12.82 34.98 -11.48
CA ALA A 21 -12.34 34.43 -10.23
C ALA A 21 -11.95 32.98 -10.52
N GLY A 22 -10.66 32.76 -10.81
CA GLY A 22 -10.08 31.43 -10.78
C GLY A 22 -10.29 30.86 -9.39
N SER A 23 -11.24 29.94 -9.25
CA SER A 23 -11.41 29.15 -8.03
C SER A 23 -10.06 28.48 -7.74
N PRO A 24 -9.51 28.59 -6.52
CA PRO A 24 -8.36 27.77 -6.17
C PRO A 24 -8.81 26.31 -6.33
N GLU A 25 -8.19 25.60 -7.27
CA GLU A 25 -8.31 24.16 -7.33
C GLU A 25 -7.79 23.63 -6.00
N ILE A 26 -8.71 23.24 -5.12
CA ILE A 26 -8.38 22.47 -3.92
C ILE A 26 -7.92 21.11 -4.44
N SER A 27 -6.64 21.03 -4.79
CA SER A 27 -5.95 19.76 -4.99
C SER A 27 -5.96 19.08 -3.63
N ALA A 28 -6.91 18.18 -3.42
CA ALA A 28 -6.83 17.23 -2.33
C ALA A 28 -5.46 16.54 -2.48
N SER A 29 -4.55 16.80 -1.54
CA SER A 29 -3.26 16.11 -1.50
C SER A 29 -3.54 14.67 -1.14
N PHE A 30 -3.77 13.87 -2.18
CA PHE A 30 -3.90 12.44 -2.06
C PHE A 30 -2.55 11.90 -1.58
N GLY A 31 -2.55 11.12 -0.49
CA GLY A 31 -1.32 10.63 0.14
C GLY A 31 -0.35 9.97 -0.84
N PRO A 32 0.95 9.93 -0.52
CA PRO A 32 2.01 9.61 -1.48
C PRO A 32 1.81 8.23 -2.12
N ASP A 33 2.25 8.12 -3.37
CA ASP A 33 2.33 6.87 -4.11
C ASP A 33 3.25 5.89 -3.37
N ARG A 34 2.78 4.66 -3.15
CA ARG A 34 3.49 3.61 -2.41
C ARG A 34 3.80 2.43 -3.31
N ARG A 35 5.10 2.21 -3.52
CA ARG A 35 5.64 1.01 -4.16
C ARG A 35 6.21 0.07 -3.12
N ILE A 36 6.03 -1.23 -3.33
CA ILE A 36 6.60 -2.27 -2.47
C ILE A 36 7.18 -3.39 -3.33
N SER A 37 8.27 -3.97 -2.85
CA SER A 37 8.95 -5.10 -3.47
C SER A 37 8.96 -6.28 -2.51
N PHE A 38 8.60 -7.46 -3.01
CA PHE A 38 8.65 -8.72 -2.26
C PHE A 38 9.47 -9.75 -3.02
N TYR A 39 10.20 -10.57 -2.28
CA TYR A 39 10.87 -11.77 -2.75
C TYR A 39 10.39 -12.96 -1.91
N ASN A 40 9.82 -13.99 -2.53
CA ASN A 40 9.39 -15.18 -1.79
C ASN A 40 10.54 -16.20 -1.71
N ILE A 41 11.00 -16.50 -0.50
CA ILE A 41 12.20 -17.32 -0.32
C ILE A 41 12.00 -18.78 -0.74
N HIS A 42 10.75 -19.26 -0.77
CA HIS A 42 10.41 -20.64 -1.13
C HIS A 42 10.18 -20.79 -2.62
N THR A 43 9.41 -19.89 -3.23
CA THR A 43 9.09 -19.97 -4.67
C THR A 43 10.12 -19.27 -5.55
N LYS A 44 11.01 -18.45 -4.97
CA LYS A 44 12.01 -17.63 -5.66
C LYS A 44 11.40 -16.56 -6.58
N GLU A 45 10.08 -16.35 -6.50
CA GLU A 45 9.38 -15.31 -7.23
C GLU A 45 9.68 -13.93 -6.63
N THR A 46 9.69 -12.91 -7.48
CA THR A 46 9.82 -11.51 -7.07
C THR A 46 8.68 -10.70 -7.66
N VAL A 47 8.19 -9.73 -6.90
CA VAL A 47 7.21 -8.76 -7.40
C VAL A 47 7.51 -7.36 -6.90
N THR A 48 7.43 -6.39 -7.80
CA THR A 48 7.44 -4.96 -7.45
C THR A 48 6.20 -4.31 -8.03
N VAL A 49 5.42 -3.64 -7.18
CA VAL A 49 4.15 -3.02 -7.58
C VAL A 49 3.95 -1.66 -6.92
N LEU A 50 3.35 -0.73 -7.67
CA LEU A 50 2.69 0.45 -7.12
C LEU A 50 1.32 0.00 -6.60
N TYR A 51 1.22 -0.26 -5.29
CA TYR A 51 0.02 -0.85 -4.70
C TYR A 51 -0.94 0.19 -4.14
N LYS A 52 -0.47 1.42 -3.88
CA LYS A 52 -1.30 2.55 -3.45
C LYS A 52 -0.93 3.77 -4.26
N LYS A 53 -1.89 4.35 -4.98
CA LYS A 53 -1.72 5.55 -5.80
C LYS A 53 -2.70 6.61 -5.33
N GLY A 54 -2.20 7.79 -4.98
CA GLY A 54 -3.03 8.85 -4.42
C GLY A 54 -3.94 8.36 -3.27
N GLY A 55 -3.37 7.65 -2.31
CA GLY A 55 -4.09 7.10 -1.15
C GLY A 55 -5.07 5.94 -1.45
N ARG A 56 -5.32 5.57 -2.71
CA ARG A 56 -6.21 4.47 -3.10
C ARG A 56 -5.42 3.21 -3.44
N TYR A 57 -5.88 2.05 -3.01
CA TYR A 57 -5.28 0.77 -3.40
C TYR A 57 -5.52 0.48 -4.88
N VAL A 58 -4.50 -0.02 -5.57
CA VAL A 58 -4.57 -0.46 -6.96
C VAL A 58 -4.97 -1.94 -6.98
N PRO A 59 -6.17 -2.31 -7.47
CA PRO A 59 -6.68 -3.69 -7.35
C PRO A 59 -5.76 -4.75 -7.98
N SER A 60 -5.27 -4.51 -9.20
CA SER A 60 -4.36 -5.42 -9.89
C SER A 60 -3.01 -5.60 -9.18
N ALA A 61 -2.51 -4.56 -8.50
CA ALA A 61 -1.33 -4.68 -7.66
C ALA A 61 -1.61 -5.52 -6.42
N MET A 62 -2.78 -5.36 -5.79
CA MET A 62 -3.20 -6.18 -4.65
C MET A 62 -3.39 -7.65 -5.03
N GLU A 63 -3.86 -7.96 -6.24
CA GLU A 63 -3.91 -9.34 -6.74
C GLU A 63 -2.52 -9.96 -6.85
N ARG A 64 -1.53 -9.21 -7.37
CA ARG A 64 -0.13 -9.66 -7.42
C ARG A 64 0.45 -9.86 -6.02
N ILE A 65 0.07 -9.01 -5.05
CA ILE A 65 0.46 -9.17 -3.64
C ILE A 65 -0.20 -10.42 -3.03
N ASN A 66 -1.48 -10.66 -3.29
CA ASN A 66 -2.19 -11.86 -2.86
C ASN A 66 -1.50 -13.13 -3.40
N TRP A 67 -0.97 -13.07 -4.62
CA TRP A 67 -0.24 -14.18 -5.23
C TRP A 67 1.14 -14.41 -4.60
N ILE A 68 1.96 -13.36 -4.42
CA ILE A 68 3.30 -13.55 -3.83
C ILE A 68 3.23 -13.99 -2.36
N LEU A 69 2.17 -13.56 -1.65
CA LEU A 69 1.88 -13.93 -0.26
C LEU A 69 0.98 -15.16 -0.13
N ARG A 70 0.73 -15.90 -1.22
CA ARG A 70 -0.10 -17.11 -1.19
C ARG A 70 0.49 -18.19 -0.27
N ASP A 71 -0.34 -19.17 0.06
CA ASP A 71 0.18 -20.41 0.65
C ASP A 71 0.97 -21.17 -0.41
N TRP A 72 2.29 -20.99 -0.41
CA TRP A 72 3.18 -21.59 -1.40
C TRP A 72 3.16 -23.12 -1.38
N ARG A 73 2.77 -23.75 -0.27
CA ARG A 73 2.68 -25.22 -0.16
C ARG A 73 1.51 -25.78 -0.97
N ARG A 74 0.51 -24.96 -1.26
CA ARG A 74 -0.71 -25.34 -1.99
C ARG A 74 -1.02 -24.50 -3.22
N ASN A 75 -0.24 -23.45 -3.46
CA ASN A 75 -0.53 -22.40 -4.46
C ASN A 75 -1.93 -21.77 -4.27
N GLU A 76 -2.38 -21.64 -3.03
CA GLU A 76 -3.68 -21.05 -2.70
C GLU A 76 -3.51 -19.58 -2.27
N PRO A 77 -3.95 -18.60 -3.07
CA PRO A 77 -3.99 -17.20 -2.64
C PRO A 77 -5.22 -16.92 -1.76
N THR A 78 -5.20 -15.76 -1.09
CA THR A 78 -6.37 -15.19 -0.40
C THR A 78 -6.41 -13.69 -0.61
N LYS A 79 -7.50 -13.03 -0.19
CA LYS A 79 -7.54 -11.57 -0.09
C LYS A 79 -6.76 -11.12 1.15
N MET A 80 -5.52 -10.68 0.95
CA MET A 80 -4.70 -10.13 2.03
C MET A 80 -5.27 -8.80 2.51
N ASP A 81 -5.12 -8.52 3.80
CA ASP A 81 -5.53 -7.25 4.40
C ASP A 81 -4.61 -6.12 3.88
N PRO A 82 -5.14 -5.09 3.18
CA PRO A 82 -4.33 -3.98 2.71
C PRO A 82 -3.59 -3.24 3.83
N ALA A 83 -4.10 -3.26 5.06
CA ALA A 83 -3.44 -2.66 6.22
C ALA A 83 -2.13 -3.37 6.59
N LEU A 84 -2.03 -4.69 6.35
CA LEU A 84 -0.77 -5.43 6.50
C LEU A 84 0.29 -4.92 5.51
N VAL A 85 -0.10 -4.69 4.25
CA VAL A 85 0.81 -4.17 3.22
C VAL A 85 1.28 -2.76 3.56
N ASP A 86 0.36 -1.91 4.04
CA ASP A 86 0.69 -0.57 4.52
C ASP A 86 1.66 -0.60 5.71
N LEU A 87 1.49 -1.53 6.66
CA LEU A 87 2.41 -1.71 7.77
C LEU A 87 3.81 -2.08 7.29
N LEU A 88 3.92 -3.08 6.40
CA LEU A 88 5.19 -3.53 5.84
C LEU A 88 5.90 -2.39 5.07
N TRP A 89 5.15 -1.65 4.26
CA TRP A 89 5.67 -0.48 3.55
C TRP A 89 6.18 0.60 4.51
N SER A 90 5.43 0.90 5.57
CA SER A 90 5.82 1.92 6.56
C SER A 90 7.08 1.54 7.32
N ILE A 91 7.25 0.26 7.66
CA ILE A 91 8.48 -0.25 8.30
C ILE A 91 9.66 -0.18 7.32
N HIS A 92 9.44 -0.62 6.07
CA HIS A 92 10.45 -0.56 5.00
C HIS A 92 10.97 0.86 4.77
N SER A 93 10.04 1.80 4.65
CA SER A 93 10.34 3.22 4.41
C SER A 93 11.04 3.87 5.60
N GLU A 94 10.57 3.61 6.83
CA GLU A 94 11.16 4.19 8.04
C GLU A 94 12.59 3.69 8.28
N LEU A 95 12.83 2.40 8.12
CA LEU A 95 14.14 1.80 8.34
C LEU A 95 15.10 2.05 7.17
N GLY A 96 14.64 2.72 6.11
CA GLY A 96 15.46 3.04 4.95
C GLY A 96 15.93 1.82 4.17
N SER A 97 15.22 0.69 4.29
CA SER A 97 15.52 -0.54 3.55
C SER A 97 15.41 -0.28 2.04
N ARG A 98 16.32 -0.87 1.28
CA ARG A 98 16.43 -0.73 -0.18
C ARG A 98 16.24 -2.06 -0.89
N GLU A 99 16.37 -3.17 -0.17
CA GLU A 99 16.16 -4.51 -0.68
C GLU A 99 14.68 -4.91 -0.68
N PRO A 100 14.28 -5.88 -1.53
CA PRO A 100 12.95 -6.50 -1.44
C PRO A 100 12.70 -7.13 -0.06
N ILE A 101 11.47 -7.03 0.43
CA ILE A 101 11.07 -7.72 1.66
C ILE A 101 11.03 -9.23 1.37
N HIS A 102 11.82 -10.00 2.10
CA HIS A 102 11.83 -11.45 1.99
C HIS A 102 10.62 -12.04 2.70
N VAL A 103 9.74 -12.68 1.94
CA VAL A 103 8.55 -13.36 2.43
C VAL A 103 8.92 -14.78 2.82
N ILE A 104 8.82 -15.09 4.11
CA ILE A 104 8.96 -16.44 4.67
C ILE A 104 7.60 -17.14 4.59
N SER A 105 6.55 -16.48 5.08
CA SER A 105 5.18 -16.99 4.93
C SER A 105 4.15 -15.87 4.88
N GLY A 106 3.13 -16.02 4.05
CA GLY A 106 1.99 -15.10 3.98
C GLY A 106 0.72 -15.77 4.48
N TYR A 107 -0.30 -15.86 3.62
CA TYR A 107 -1.48 -16.66 3.89
C TYR A 107 -1.13 -18.14 4.12
N ARG A 108 -1.88 -18.77 5.03
CA ARG A 108 -1.84 -20.22 5.25
C ARG A 108 -3.23 -20.78 5.06
N SER A 109 -3.38 -21.72 4.13
CA SER A 109 -4.61 -22.50 3.99
C SER A 109 -4.94 -23.21 5.30
N ARG A 110 -6.21 -23.55 5.51
CA ARG A 110 -6.62 -24.35 6.67
C ARG A 110 -5.85 -25.67 6.74
N GLY A 111 -5.68 -26.33 5.59
CA GLY A 111 -4.94 -27.58 5.50
C GLY A 111 -3.46 -27.44 5.86
N THR A 112 -2.78 -26.38 5.41
CA THR A 112 -1.40 -26.09 5.84
C THR A 112 -1.32 -25.76 7.32
N ASN A 113 -2.23 -24.95 7.84
CA ASN A 113 -2.24 -24.61 9.27
C ASN A 113 -2.44 -25.86 10.14
N ASP A 114 -3.37 -26.74 9.78
CA ASP A 114 -3.61 -27.98 10.52
C ASP A 114 -2.43 -28.97 10.40
N MET A 115 -1.78 -29.04 9.24
CA MET A 115 -0.56 -29.81 9.07
C MET A 115 0.56 -29.30 9.99
N LEU A 116 0.82 -27.98 10.01
CA LEU A 116 1.84 -27.39 10.89
C LEU A 116 1.51 -27.60 12.38
N ARG A 117 0.24 -27.47 12.74
CA ARG A 117 -0.22 -27.73 14.12
C ARG A 117 0.06 -29.16 14.58
N ARG A 118 -0.02 -30.13 13.68
CA ARG A 118 0.23 -31.56 13.98
C ARG A 118 1.71 -31.90 13.99
N THR A 119 2.51 -31.24 13.15
CA THR A 119 3.91 -31.61 12.91
C THR A 119 4.89 -30.79 13.75
N SER A 120 4.74 -29.47 13.76
CA SER A 120 5.63 -28.55 14.49
C SER A 120 5.02 -28.00 15.78
N GLY A 121 3.68 -27.92 15.86
CA GLY A 121 2.99 -27.37 17.02
C GLY A 121 3.12 -25.84 17.16
N GLY A 122 2.34 -25.25 18.06
CA GLY A 122 2.38 -23.81 18.38
C GLY A 122 1.47 -22.90 17.54
N GLN A 123 0.87 -23.39 16.44
CA GLN A 123 -0.03 -22.56 15.62
C GLN A 123 -1.46 -22.54 16.19
N ALA A 124 -2.04 -21.34 16.26
CA ALA A 124 -3.43 -21.17 16.69
C ALA A 124 -4.42 -21.75 15.67
N ARG A 125 -5.57 -22.28 16.14
CA ARG A 125 -6.66 -22.75 15.27
C ARG A 125 -7.24 -21.63 14.40
N ARG A 126 -7.27 -20.39 14.92
CA ARG A 126 -7.71 -19.18 14.21
C ARG A 126 -6.52 -18.22 14.00
N SER A 127 -5.47 -18.72 13.37
CA SER A 127 -4.27 -17.94 13.07
C SER A 127 -4.58 -16.73 12.17
N GLN A 128 -3.92 -15.61 12.41
CA GLN A 128 -4.03 -14.41 11.56
C GLN A 128 -3.54 -14.68 10.12
N HIS A 129 -2.64 -15.66 9.92
CA HIS A 129 -2.26 -16.11 8.58
C HIS A 129 -3.43 -16.69 7.80
N ILE A 130 -4.36 -17.42 8.44
CA ILE A 130 -5.56 -17.95 7.77
C ILE A 130 -6.51 -16.80 7.38
N LEU A 131 -6.51 -15.72 8.15
CA LEU A 131 -7.37 -14.56 7.91
C LEU A 131 -6.78 -13.59 6.87
N GLY A 132 -5.60 -13.86 6.32
CA GLY A 132 -4.90 -12.94 5.41
C GLY A 132 -4.37 -11.67 6.09
N LYS A 133 -4.19 -11.71 7.41
CA LYS A 133 -3.84 -10.55 8.27
C LYS A 133 -2.42 -10.58 8.83
N ALA A 134 -1.65 -11.61 8.50
CA ALA A 134 -0.27 -11.75 8.96
C ALA A 134 0.65 -12.23 7.83
N ALA A 135 1.91 -11.85 7.93
CA ALA A 135 3.01 -12.37 7.14
C ALA A 135 4.25 -12.46 8.04
N ASP A 136 5.02 -13.53 7.87
CA ASP A 136 6.37 -13.67 8.40
C ASP A 136 7.33 -13.17 7.33
N VAL A 137 8.14 -12.18 7.68
CA VAL A 137 9.01 -11.48 6.74
C VAL A 137 10.39 -11.23 7.34
N HIS A 138 11.35 -11.05 6.45
CA HIS A 138 12.71 -10.64 6.77
C HIS A 138 13.13 -9.48 5.85
N PHE A 139 13.91 -8.56 6.40
CA PHE A 139 14.45 -7.40 5.68
C PHE A 139 15.96 -7.64 5.62
N PRO A 140 16.51 -8.07 4.48
CA PRO A 140 17.88 -8.60 4.40
C PRO A 140 18.96 -7.58 4.72
N ASP A 141 18.65 -6.29 4.55
CA ASP A 141 19.53 -5.16 4.79
C ASP A 141 19.25 -4.43 6.12
N VAL A 142 18.32 -4.94 6.94
CA VAL A 142 17.95 -4.33 8.22
C VAL A 142 18.26 -5.29 9.37
N PRO A 143 19.02 -4.86 10.39
CA PRO A 143 19.25 -5.67 11.58
C PRO A 143 17.93 -6.05 12.26
N LEU A 144 17.74 -7.35 12.55
CA LEU A 144 16.50 -7.88 13.13
C LEU A 144 16.05 -7.15 14.42
N ARG A 145 17.03 -6.67 15.20
CA ARG A 145 16.77 -5.87 16.41
C ARG A 145 16.04 -4.56 16.09
N GLN A 146 16.45 -3.86 15.03
CA GLN A 146 15.80 -2.60 14.61
C GLN A 146 14.40 -2.86 14.04
N LEU A 147 14.26 -3.92 13.23
CA LEU A 147 12.98 -4.34 12.69
C LEU A 147 11.97 -4.61 13.81
N ARG A 148 12.40 -5.31 14.86
CA ARG A 148 11.58 -5.56 16.06
C ARG A 148 11.13 -4.27 16.72
N TYR A 149 12.03 -3.32 16.96
CA TYR A 149 11.67 -2.07 17.64
C TYR A 149 10.66 -1.26 16.83
N SER A 150 10.88 -1.11 15.52
CA SER A 150 9.96 -0.42 14.62
C SER A 150 8.57 -1.06 14.62
N ALA A 151 8.51 -2.40 14.64
CA ALA A 151 7.27 -3.15 14.64
C ALA A 151 6.54 -3.07 15.99
N LEU A 152 7.25 -3.16 17.12
CA LEU A 152 6.67 -3.05 18.47
C LEU A 152 6.07 -1.67 18.76
N ILE A 153 6.77 -0.60 18.39
CA ILE A 153 6.30 0.79 18.60
C ILE A 153 4.98 1.06 17.88
N ARG A 154 4.72 0.36 16.77
CA ARG A 154 3.54 0.61 15.94
C ARG A 154 2.24 0.08 16.53
N GLU A 155 2.27 -0.83 17.53
CA GLU A 155 1.12 -1.49 18.19
C GLU A 155 -0.04 -1.97 17.27
N ARG A 156 0.16 -1.95 15.95
CA ARG A 156 -0.82 -2.25 14.91
C ARG A 156 -0.57 -3.68 14.44
N GLY A 157 -1.01 -4.62 15.27
CA GLY A 157 -0.91 -6.06 15.01
C GLY A 157 0.09 -6.75 15.93
N GLY A 158 -0.20 -8.00 16.30
CA GLY A 158 0.69 -8.81 17.12
C GLY A 158 1.99 -9.12 16.37
N VAL A 159 3.06 -8.41 16.69
CA VAL A 159 4.39 -8.65 16.13
C VAL A 159 5.06 -9.78 16.91
N GLY A 160 5.23 -10.94 16.28
CA GLY A 160 6.04 -12.03 16.79
C GLY A 160 7.52 -11.82 16.45
N TYR A 161 8.42 -12.03 17.40
CA TYR A 161 9.86 -11.97 17.19
C TYR A 161 10.46 -13.38 17.33
N TYR A 162 11.07 -13.87 16.26
CA TYR A 162 11.69 -15.20 16.21
C TYR A 162 13.13 -15.08 15.69
N PRO A 163 14.14 -14.88 16.57
CA PRO A 163 15.53 -14.64 16.17
C PRO A 163 16.26 -15.87 15.65
N THR A 164 15.64 -17.04 15.76
CA THR A 164 16.24 -18.35 15.47
C THR A 164 15.53 -19.08 14.33
N SER A 165 14.67 -18.39 13.57
CA SER A 165 13.85 -18.98 12.50
C SER A 165 14.44 -18.79 11.11
#